data_AF-I7LDX5-F1
#
_entry.id   AF-I7LDX5-F1
#
_cell.length_a   1.000
_cell.length_b   1.000
_cell.length_c   1.000
_cell.angle_alpha   90.00
_cell.angle_beta   90.00
_cell.angle_gamma   90.00
#
_symmetry.space_group_name_H-M   'P 1'
#
loop_
_entity.id
_entity.type
_entity.pdbx_description
1 polymer ?
#
loop_
_entity_poly.entity_id
_entity_poly.type
_entity_poly.pdbx_seq_one_letter_code
_entity_poly.pdbx_strand_id
1 'polypeptide(L)'
;MLLTYDDYKKFGGTLEEKKFLALEQDAEDLINPLINFYYETNSIDDDTDYYRVRLVKKAVYLQVRYTDDLGASTPYGMTEKDIKSVSIDGTSVSTGSSATDYADGGIYSLSIDYLYQSGLMFRGIPHA
;
A
#
# COMPACT_ATOMS: atom_id res chain seq x y z
N MET A 1 1.25 14.14 -0.83
CA MET A 1 1.28 13.48 0.49
C MET A 1 -0.12 13.25 0.97
N LEU A 2 -0.55 12.00 0.88
CA LEU A 2 -1.88 11.58 1.29
C LEU A 2 -1.95 11.33 2.81
N LEU A 3 -0.82 11.01 3.44
CA LEU A 3 -0.73 10.73 4.86
C LEU A 3 0.42 11.51 5.52
N THR A 4 0.10 12.37 6.48
CA THR A 4 1.12 13.08 7.26
C THR A 4 1.76 12.17 8.30
N TYR A 5 2.97 12.52 8.78
CA TYR A 5 3.63 11.74 9.84
C TYR A 5 2.80 11.71 11.14
N ASP A 6 2.16 12.82 11.50
CA ASP A 6 1.29 12.87 12.68
C ASP A 6 0.09 11.91 12.57
N ASP A 7 -0.56 11.86 11.41
CA ASP A 7 -1.66 10.93 11.18
C ASP A 7 -1.17 9.48 11.12
N TYR A 8 0.01 9.23 10.54
CA TYR A 8 0.68 7.93 10.57
C TYR A 8 0.89 7.44 12.01
N LYS A 9 1.38 8.31 12.91
CA LYS A 9 1.53 7.98 14.35
C LYS A 9 0.19 7.68 15.01
N LYS A 10 -0.89 8.41 14.69
CA LYS A 10 -2.25 8.15 15.20
C LYS A 10 -2.78 6.77 14.77
N PHE A 11 -2.39 6.28 13.60
CA PHE A 11 -2.73 4.93 13.14
C PHE A 11 -1.89 3.81 13.75
N GLY A 12 -0.91 4.15 14.60
CA GLY A 12 -0.02 3.20 15.28
C GLY A 12 1.35 3.04 14.62
N GLY A 13 1.71 3.95 13.71
CA GLY A 13 3.00 3.94 13.03
C GLY A 13 4.20 4.10 13.97
N THR A 14 5.27 3.33 13.74
CA THR A 14 6.46 3.28 14.59
C THR A 14 7.75 3.70 13.90
N LEU A 15 7.71 3.90 12.57
CA LEU A 15 8.89 4.26 11.79
C LEU A 15 9.44 5.64 12.15
N GLU A 16 10.75 5.80 11.98
CA GLU A 16 11.41 7.09 11.94
C GLU A 16 10.85 7.91 10.77
N GLU A 17 10.65 9.22 10.98
CA GLU A 17 10.05 10.13 10.01
C GLU A 17 10.70 10.05 8.63
N LYS A 18 12.04 10.04 8.56
CA LYS A 18 12.75 9.94 7.27
C LYS A 18 12.41 8.67 6.50
N LYS A 19 12.32 7.53 7.20
CA LYS A 19 11.96 6.24 6.58
C LYS A 19 10.49 6.22 6.20
N PHE A 20 9.62 6.76 7.05
CA PHE A 20 8.21 6.92 6.75
C PHE A 20 7.99 7.75 5.49
N LEU A 21 8.61 8.93 5.35
CA LEU A 21 8.41 9.82 4.21
C LEU A 21 8.77 9.15 2.88
N ALA A 22 9.82 8.34 2.85
CA ALA A 22 10.20 7.60 1.65
C ALA A 22 9.14 6.52 1.31
N LEU A 23 8.69 5.75 2.30
CA LEU A 23 7.69 4.70 2.09
C LEU A 23 6.29 5.25 1.80
N GLU A 24 5.96 6.43 2.34
CA GLU A 24 4.69 7.10 2.09
C GLU A 24 4.62 7.60 0.65
N GLN A 25 5.70 8.18 0.12
CA GLN A 25 5.78 8.55 -1.30
C GLN A 25 5.59 7.33 -2.20
N ASP A 26 6.28 6.22 -1.91
CA ASP A 26 6.11 4.97 -2.67
C ASP A 26 4.66 4.44 -2.60
N ALA A 27 4.02 4.55 -1.44
CA ALA A 27 2.63 4.17 -1.26
C ALA A 27 1.65 5.11 -2.00
N GLU A 28 1.92 6.41 -2.02
CA GLU A 28 1.17 7.42 -2.75
C GLU A 28 1.21 7.14 -4.26
N ASP A 29 2.38 6.83 -4.81
CA ASP A 29 2.57 6.48 -6.23
C ASP A 29 1.76 5.23 -6.63
N LEU A 30 1.59 4.27 -5.72
CA LEU A 30 0.77 3.08 -5.94
C LEU A 30 -0.74 3.36 -5.79
N ILE A 31 -1.14 4.22 -4.85
CA ILE A 31 -2.54 4.48 -4.51
C ILE A 31 -3.19 5.48 -5.45
N ASN A 32 -2.47 6.52 -5.87
CA ASN A 32 -3.01 7.58 -6.72
C ASN A 32 -3.68 7.05 -8.01
N PRO A 33 -3.08 6.11 -8.76
CA PRO A 33 -3.74 5.49 -9.91
C PRO A 33 -5.07 4.80 -9.56
N LEU A 34 -5.16 4.15 -8.39
CA LEU A 34 -6.38 3.45 -7.97
C LEU A 34 -7.53 4.41 -7.68
N ILE A 35 -7.23 5.58 -7.11
CA ILE A 35 -8.21 6.63 -6.79
C ILE A 35 -8.37 7.66 -7.93
N ASN A 36 -7.97 7.30 -9.15
CA ASN A 36 -8.05 8.16 -10.33
C ASN A 36 -7.36 9.53 -10.15
N PHE A 37 -6.25 9.55 -9.43
CA PHE A 37 -5.48 10.77 -9.11
C PHE A 37 -6.33 11.87 -8.47
N TYR A 38 -7.40 11.51 -7.76
CA TYR A 38 -8.36 12.48 -7.22
C TYR A 38 -7.69 13.55 -6.35
N TYR A 39 -6.76 13.15 -5.47
CA TYR A 39 -6.07 14.07 -4.56
C TYR A 39 -4.84 14.77 -5.17
N GLU A 40 -4.52 14.55 -6.45
CA GLU A 40 -3.56 15.40 -7.19
C GLU A 40 -4.17 16.75 -7.57
N THR A 41 -5.51 16.80 -7.70
CA THR A 41 -6.25 18.00 -8.10
C THR A 41 -7.17 18.53 -7.01
N ASN A 42 -7.39 17.76 -5.95
CA ASN A 42 -8.19 18.13 -4.78
C ASN A 42 -7.33 17.99 -3.54
N SER A 43 -7.32 19.01 -2.68
CA SER A 43 -6.63 18.91 -1.39
C SER A 43 -7.33 17.90 -0.49
N ILE A 44 -6.60 16.89 -0.01
CA ILE A 44 -7.14 15.91 0.94
C ILE A 44 -7.54 16.54 2.27
N ASP A 45 -6.92 17.67 2.62
CA ASP A 45 -7.21 18.41 3.87
C ASP A 45 -8.46 19.30 3.75
N ASP A 46 -8.87 19.66 2.53
CA ASP A 46 -10.08 20.44 2.26
C ASP A 46 -11.31 19.56 1.96
N ASP A 47 -11.13 18.24 1.94
CA ASP A 47 -12.20 17.30 1.64
C ASP A 47 -13.18 17.16 2.82
N THR A 48 -14.43 17.59 2.57
CA THR A 48 -15.51 17.56 3.57
C THR A 48 -16.01 16.16 3.92
N ASP A 49 -15.70 15.14 3.10
CA ASP A 49 -16.03 13.75 3.39
C ASP A 49 -14.94 13.13 4.28
N TYR A 50 -15.05 13.41 5.58
CA TYR A 50 -14.11 12.89 6.58
C TYR A 50 -14.01 11.36 6.61
N TYR A 51 -15.07 10.65 6.21
CA TYR A 51 -15.06 9.19 6.15
C TYR A 51 -14.18 8.71 5.01
N ARG A 52 -14.37 9.25 3.80
CA ARG A 52 -13.52 8.97 2.63
C ARG A 52 -12.05 9.31 2.90
N VAL A 53 -11.77 10.49 3.46
CA VAL A 53 -10.41 10.91 3.82
C VAL A 53 -9.77 9.91 4.78
N ARG A 54 -10.50 9.50 5.82
CA ARG A 54 -10.01 8.50 6.79
C ARG A 54 -9.70 7.16 6.11
N LEU A 55 -10.53 6.72 5.17
CA LEU A 55 -10.32 5.48 4.44
C LEU A 55 -9.06 5.53 3.57
N VAL A 56 -8.86 6.62 2.82
CA VAL A 56 -7.66 6.81 1.99
C VAL A 56 -6.40 6.88 2.84
N LYS A 57 -6.41 7.69 3.91
CA LYS A 57 -5.29 7.77 4.87
C LYS A 57 -4.99 6.40 5.50
N LYS A 58 -6.02 5.61 5.80
CA LYS A 58 -5.86 4.26 6.35
C LYS A 58 -5.27 3.28 5.32
N ALA A 59 -5.66 3.38 4.07
CA ALA A 59 -5.08 2.58 2.97
C ALA A 59 -3.58 2.88 2.81
N VAL A 60 -3.19 4.15 2.77
CA VAL A 60 -1.78 4.58 2.71
C VAL A 60 -0.99 4.03 3.90
N TYR A 61 -1.53 4.14 5.12
CA TYR A 61 -0.90 3.58 6.32
C TYR A 61 -0.66 2.06 6.20
N LEU A 62 -1.64 1.31 5.71
CA LEU A 62 -1.53 -0.13 5.54
C LEU A 62 -0.49 -0.50 4.47
N GLN A 63 -0.43 0.27 3.38
CA GLN A 63 0.55 0.07 2.32
C GLN A 63 1.99 0.36 2.78
N VAL A 64 2.19 1.45 3.54
CA VAL A 64 3.49 1.79 4.15
C VAL A 64 3.96 0.66 5.07
N ARG A 65 3.06 0.16 5.92
CA ARG A 65 3.38 -0.94 6.84
C ARG A 65 3.74 -2.21 6.09
N TYR A 66 2.96 -2.58 5.08
CA TYR A 66 3.21 -3.77 4.28
C TYR A 66 4.58 -3.70 3.57
N THR A 67 4.87 -2.53 2.98
CA THR A 67 6.13 -2.25 2.31
C THR A 67 7.32 -2.31 3.28
N ASP A 68 7.15 -1.79 4.49
CA ASP A 68 8.15 -1.87 5.55
C ASP A 68 8.41 -3.32 6.00
N ASP A 69 7.34 -4.08 6.25
CA ASP A 69 7.39 -5.48 6.67
C ASP A 69 8.10 -6.35 5.60
N LEU A 70 7.90 -6.03 4.32
CA LEU A 70 8.56 -6.70 3.19
C LEU A 70 10.00 -6.23 2.93
N GLY A 71 10.31 -4.99 3.28
CA GLY A 71 11.57 -4.34 2.91
C GLY A 71 11.72 -4.07 1.41
N ALA A 72 10.61 -3.96 0.68
CA ALA A 72 10.57 -3.62 -0.75
C ALA A 72 9.24 -2.95 -1.12
N SER A 73 9.32 -1.88 -1.93
CA SER A 73 8.18 -1.04 -2.35
C SER A 73 7.75 -1.21 -3.80
N THR A 74 8.57 -1.86 -4.63
CA THR A 74 8.22 -2.15 -6.03
C THR A 74 7.70 -3.58 -6.17
N PRO A 75 6.75 -3.85 -7.09
CA PRO A 75 6.25 -5.22 -7.32
C PRO A 75 7.38 -6.21 -7.64
N TYR A 76 8.40 -5.76 -8.38
CA TYR A 76 9.61 -6.53 -8.66
C TYR A 76 10.40 -6.84 -7.39
N GLY A 77 10.73 -5.82 -6.60
CA GLY A 77 11.47 -6.01 -5.34
C GLY A 77 10.70 -6.84 -4.32
N MET A 78 9.38 -6.69 -4.25
CA MET A 78 8.51 -7.53 -3.43
C MET A 78 8.58 -9.00 -3.88
N THR A 79 8.58 -9.26 -5.19
CA THR A 79 8.71 -10.62 -5.74
C THR A 79 10.08 -11.22 -5.46
N GLU A 80 11.17 -10.44 -5.53
CA GLU A 80 12.52 -10.93 -5.19
C GLU A 80 12.70 -11.26 -3.72
N LYS A 81 12.06 -10.47 -2.83
CA LYS A 81 12.08 -10.70 -1.38
C LYS A 81 11.20 -11.87 -0.95
N ASP A 82 10.31 -12.30 -1.83
CA ASP A 82 9.37 -13.35 -1.59
C ASP A 82 9.98 -14.73 -1.91
N ILE A 83 10.75 -15.26 -0.96
CA ILE A 83 11.42 -16.55 -1.09
C ILE A 83 10.38 -17.67 -1.03
N LYS A 84 9.85 -18.09 -2.19
CA LYS A 84 8.84 -19.17 -2.28
C LYS A 84 9.43 -20.58 -2.08
N SER A 85 10.71 -20.77 -2.36
CA SER A 85 11.42 -22.03 -2.07
C SER A 85 12.93 -21.85 -2.10
N VAL A 86 13.63 -22.54 -1.19
CA VAL A 86 15.08 -22.73 -1.26
C VAL A 86 15.36 -24.22 -1.38
N SER A 87 16.16 -24.61 -2.38
CA SER A 87 16.68 -25.96 -2.51
C SER A 87 18.18 -25.96 -2.22
N ILE A 88 18.57 -26.70 -1.18
CA ILE A 88 19.97 -26.98 -0.87
C ILE A 88 20.13 -28.49 -0.87
N ASP A 89 20.98 -28.98 -1.78
CA ASP A 89 21.52 -30.34 -1.79
C ASP A 89 20.47 -31.46 -1.59
N GLY A 90 19.43 -31.45 -2.43
CA GLY A 90 18.36 -32.46 -2.41
C GLY A 90 17.27 -32.25 -1.35
N THR A 91 17.38 -31.22 -0.51
CA THR A 91 16.34 -30.81 0.44
C THR A 91 15.67 -29.53 -0.05
N SER A 92 14.35 -29.58 -0.26
CA SER A 92 13.52 -28.43 -0.63
C SER A 92 12.68 -28.00 0.57
N VAL A 93 12.75 -26.72 0.94
CA VAL A 93 11.86 -26.11 1.93
C VAL A 93 10.97 -25.10 1.20
N SER A 94 9.65 -25.33 1.27
CA SER A 94 8.64 -24.39 0.80
C SER A 94 7.94 -23.74 2.00
N THR A 95 7.78 -22.42 1.95
CA THR A 95 6.92 -21.68 2.88
C THR A 95 5.49 -21.70 2.34
N GLY A 96 4.52 -22.11 3.15
CA GLY A 96 3.14 -22.38 2.69
C GLY A 96 2.31 -21.16 2.30
N SER A 97 2.74 -19.95 2.67
CA SER A 97 2.12 -18.69 2.24
C SER A 97 3.20 -17.61 2.18
N SER A 98 3.14 -16.81 1.14
CA SER A 98 4.08 -15.75 0.84
C SER A 98 3.45 -14.39 1.17
N ALA A 99 4.29 -13.40 1.45
CA ALA A 99 3.77 -12.05 1.67
C ALA A 99 3.19 -11.42 0.38
N THR A 100 3.62 -11.85 -0.81
CA THR A 100 3.02 -11.41 -2.08
C THR A 100 1.66 -12.03 -2.36
N ASP A 101 1.32 -13.14 -1.72
CA ASP A 101 -0.02 -13.74 -1.83
C ASP A 101 -1.12 -12.81 -1.24
N TYR A 102 -0.73 -11.81 -0.43
CA TYR A 102 -1.62 -10.79 0.12
C TYR A 102 -1.57 -9.45 -0.62
N ALA A 103 -0.98 -9.41 -1.82
CA ALA A 103 -0.92 -8.22 -2.65
C ALA A 103 -1.43 -8.48 -4.06
N ASP A 104 -2.10 -7.47 -4.62
CA ASP A 104 -2.49 -7.42 -6.03
C ASP A 104 -1.68 -6.31 -6.70
N GLY A 105 -0.85 -6.67 -7.69
CA GLY A 105 0.04 -5.72 -8.36
C GLY A 105 1.04 -5.00 -7.45
N GLY A 106 1.41 -5.58 -6.29
CA GLY A 106 2.28 -4.96 -5.28
C GLY A 106 1.55 -4.08 -4.27
N ILE A 107 0.22 -3.99 -4.35
CA ILE A 107 -0.62 -3.25 -3.42
C ILE A 107 -1.27 -4.22 -2.46
N TYR A 108 -1.13 -3.97 -1.16
CA TYR A 108 -1.67 -4.83 -0.11
C TYR A 108 -3.20 -4.92 -0.23
N SER A 109 -3.76 -6.14 -0.25
CA SER A 109 -5.19 -6.35 -0.49
C SER A 109 -6.08 -5.62 0.51
N LEU A 110 -5.67 -5.52 1.78
CA LEU A 110 -6.43 -4.76 2.78
C LEU A 110 -6.37 -3.24 2.51
N SER A 111 -5.29 -2.72 1.93
CA SER A 111 -5.26 -1.33 1.46
C SER A 111 -6.33 -1.10 0.40
N ILE A 112 -6.43 -2.01 -0.58
CA ILE A 112 -7.44 -1.99 -1.64
C ILE A 112 -8.87 -2.04 -1.06
N ASP A 113 -9.14 -2.89 -0.07
CA ASP A 113 -10.46 -2.98 0.57
C ASP A 113 -10.92 -1.65 1.18
N TYR A 114 -10.01 -0.88 1.78
CA TYR A 114 -10.32 0.44 2.31
C TYR A 114 -10.55 1.46 1.18
N LEU A 115 -9.77 1.39 0.11
CA LEU A 115 -9.98 2.23 -1.07
C LEU A 115 -11.32 1.95 -1.74
N TYR A 116 -11.78 0.68 -1.79
CA TYR A 116 -13.08 0.33 -2.35
C TYR A 116 -14.22 1.05 -1.62
N GLN A 117 -14.12 1.19 -0.30
CA GLN A 117 -15.11 1.88 0.51
C GLN A 117 -15.04 3.41 0.39
N SER A 118 -13.92 3.96 -0.10
CA SER A 118 -13.73 5.41 -0.23
C SER A 118 -14.61 6.03 -1.32
N GLY A 119 -15.08 5.22 -2.28
CA GLY A 119 -15.85 5.69 -3.43
C GLY A 119 -15.01 6.37 -4.52
N LEU A 120 -13.69 6.48 -4.36
CA LEU A 120 -12.79 7.07 -5.35
C LEU A 120 -12.26 6.07 -6.37
N MET A 121 -12.40 4.76 -6.12
CA MET A 121 -11.82 3.76 -6.99
C MET A 121 -12.41 3.83 -8.39
N PHE A 122 -11.52 3.91 -9.38
CA PHE A 122 -11.91 3.94 -10.78
C PHE A 122 -12.53 2.61 -11.20
N ARG A 123 -13.84 2.59 -11.43
CA ARG A 123 -14.54 1.51 -12.14
C ARG A 123 -14.52 1.80 -13.64
N GLY A 124 -13.34 1.75 -14.25
CA GLY A 124 -13.26 1.66 -15.71
C GLY A 124 -13.81 0.32 -16.19
N ILE A 125 -14.53 0.30 -17.30
CA ILE A 125 -14.79 -0.95 -18.02
C ILE A 125 -13.42 -1.43 -18.52
N PRO A 126 -12.95 -2.64 -18.15
CA PRO A 126 -11.74 -3.18 -18.75
C PRO A 126 -11.95 -3.19 -20.27
N HIS A 127 -11.07 -2.52 -21.03
CA HIS A 127 -11.08 -2.70 -22.48
C HIS A 127 -10.79 -4.19 -22.75
N ALA A 128 -11.75 -4.84 -23.41
CA ALA A 128 -11.70 -6.24 -23.82
C ALA A 128 -10.65 -6.48 -24.91
#